data_AF-A0AAD5VSD1-F1
#
_entry.id   AF-A0AAD5VSD1-F1
#
_cell.length_a   1.000
_cell.length_b   1.000
_cell.length_c   1.000
_cell.angle_alpha   90.00
_cell.angle_beta   90.00
_cell.angle_gamma   90.00
#
_symmetry.space_group_name_H-M   'P 1'
#
loop_
_entity.id
_entity.type
_entity.pdbx_description
1 polymer ?
#
loop_
_entity_poly.entity_id
_entity_poly.type
_entity_poly.pdbx_seq_one_letter_code
_entity_poly.pdbx_strand_id
1 'polypeptide(L)'
;MRGGNGMEFKCEAWEGPNSPEALLFGKIGEIDEGLDFRNLLEYAKEVPMCIPAEKEHIYSRFTCRVWFKEAIEMLNKSQMFVACPNVDLLEEELIQRAHAAAMLKNGTRNFNYVAYKTERACAWP
;
A
#
# COMPACT_ATOMS: atom_id res chain seq x y z
N MET A 1 16.17 2.85 17.11
CA MET A 1 15.37 3.48 16.05
C MET A 1 16.29 4.23 15.08
N ARG A 2 16.64 3.60 13.96
CA ARG A 2 17.23 4.30 12.81
C ARG A 2 16.13 5.07 12.07
N GLY A 3 16.15 6.39 12.15
CA GLY A 3 15.14 7.25 11.52
C GLY A 3 15.30 7.38 10.01
N GLY A 4 14.20 7.67 9.32
CA GLY A 4 14.23 8.09 7.92
C GLY A 4 14.72 9.52 7.79
N ASN A 5 16.00 9.73 7.49
CA ASN A 5 16.54 11.08 7.30
C ASN A 5 15.78 11.80 6.16
N GLY A 6 14.96 12.79 6.51
CA GLY A 6 14.24 13.64 5.57
C GLY A 6 12.91 13.09 5.02
N MET A 7 12.38 11.99 5.57
CA MET A 7 11.05 11.49 5.19
C MET A 7 9.99 12.01 6.16
N GLU A 8 8.90 12.56 5.61
CA GLU A 8 7.76 13.07 6.37
C GLU A 8 6.44 12.55 5.79
N PHE A 9 5.44 12.38 6.65
CA PHE A 9 4.11 11.97 6.23
C PHE A 9 3.38 13.18 5.65
N LYS A 10 2.79 13.01 4.46
CA LYS A 10 1.95 14.04 3.82
C LYS A 10 0.65 13.45 3.34
N CYS A 11 -0.42 14.22 3.49
CA CYS A 11 -1.71 13.96 2.90
C CYS A 11 -1.98 15.04 1.84
N GLU A 12 -1.67 14.73 0.59
CA GLU A 12 -1.81 15.64 -0.55
C GLU A 12 -2.75 15.02 -1.60
N ALA A 13 -3.36 15.86 -2.43
CA ALA A 13 -4.12 15.38 -3.57
C ALA A 13 -3.18 14.66 -4.56
N TRP A 14 -3.57 13.45 -4.96
CA TRP A 14 -2.81 12.65 -5.91
C TRP A 14 -3.65 12.37 -7.15
N GLU A 15 -3.03 12.42 -8.33
CA GLU A 15 -3.69 12.15 -9.62
C GLU A 15 -4.14 10.69 -9.78
N GLY A 16 -3.74 9.82 -8.86
CA GLY A 16 -4.21 8.45 -8.77
C GLY A 16 -3.89 7.68 -10.07
N PRO A 17 -4.88 6.98 -10.65
CA PRO A 17 -4.69 6.25 -11.91
C PRO A 17 -4.19 7.08 -13.06
N ASN A 18 -4.45 8.39 -13.07
CA ASN A 18 -4.00 9.27 -14.15
C ASN A 18 -2.52 9.65 -14.06
N SER A 19 -1.86 9.35 -12.93
CA SER A 19 -0.43 9.61 -12.77
C SER A 19 0.38 8.75 -13.74
N PRO A 20 1.30 9.34 -14.53
CA PRO A 20 2.09 8.59 -15.52
C PRO A 20 3.03 7.55 -14.87
N GLU A 21 3.32 7.73 -13.59
CA GLU A 21 4.18 6.89 -12.75
C GLU A 21 3.41 5.76 -12.06
N ALA A 22 2.08 5.81 -12.03
CA ALA A 22 1.27 4.75 -11.46
C ALA A 22 1.30 3.50 -12.35
N LEU A 23 1.69 2.36 -11.75
CA LEU A 23 1.78 1.07 -12.44
C LEU A 23 0.62 0.12 -12.09
N LEU A 24 0.11 0.21 -10.86
CA LEU A 24 -0.87 -0.74 -10.33
C LEU A 24 -1.74 -0.09 -9.27
N PHE A 25 -3.01 -0.50 -9.24
CA PHE A 25 -3.96 -0.23 -8.16
C PHE A 25 -4.53 -1.55 -7.65
N GLY A 26 -4.45 -1.77 -6.35
CA GLY A 26 -5.02 -2.95 -5.69
C GLY A 26 -5.99 -2.54 -4.59
N LYS A 27 -7.20 -3.11 -4.58
CA LYS A 27 -8.10 -3.01 -3.42
C LYS A 27 -7.56 -3.95 -2.33
N ILE A 28 -7.21 -3.38 -1.17
CA ILE A 28 -6.67 -4.13 -0.01
C ILE A 28 -7.64 -4.17 1.18
N GLY A 29 -8.78 -3.50 1.06
CA GLY A 29 -9.75 -3.34 2.14
C GLY A 29 -10.92 -2.47 1.72
N GLU A 30 -11.77 -2.11 2.67
CA GLU A 30 -12.92 -1.26 2.48
C GLU A 30 -13.21 -0.42 3.73
N ILE A 31 -13.93 0.67 3.53
CA ILE A 31 -14.30 1.59 4.60
C ILE A 31 -15.80 1.38 4.84
N ASP A 32 -16.14 1.03 6.08
CA ASP A 32 -17.53 0.78 6.49
C ASP A 32 -18.43 2.02 6.35
N GLU A 33 -19.73 1.79 6.28
CA GLU A 33 -20.73 2.86 6.25
C GLU A 33 -20.60 3.78 7.48
N GLY A 34 -20.55 5.10 7.22
CA GLY A 34 -20.39 6.12 8.26
C GLY A 34 -18.94 6.50 8.57
N LEU A 35 -17.96 5.83 7.96
CA LEU A 35 -16.55 6.22 8.01
C LEU A 35 -16.10 6.84 6.68
N ASP A 36 -14.99 7.58 6.71
CA ASP A 36 -14.34 8.10 5.50
C ASP A 36 -12.81 7.98 5.58
N PHE A 37 -12.11 8.44 4.52
CA PHE A 37 -10.66 8.35 4.45
C PHE A 37 -9.92 9.09 5.58
N ARG A 38 -10.56 10.07 6.23
CA ARG A 38 -9.97 10.79 7.38
C ARG A 38 -9.81 9.87 8.57
N ASN A 39 -10.73 8.92 8.77
CA ASN A 39 -10.58 7.91 9.81
C ASN A 39 -9.35 7.02 9.56
N LEU A 40 -9.06 6.68 8.31
CA LEU A 40 -7.84 5.94 7.94
C LEU A 40 -6.58 6.77 8.20
N LEU A 41 -6.61 8.06 7.88
CA LEU A 41 -5.48 8.97 8.10
C LEU A 41 -5.10 9.09 9.57
N GLU A 42 -6.07 9.03 10.49
CA GLU A 42 -5.80 9.06 11.93
C GLU A 42 -4.93 7.88 12.40
N TYR A 43 -5.00 6.73 11.74
CA TYR A 43 -4.10 5.60 12.02
C TYR A 43 -2.77 5.77 11.29
N ALA A 44 -2.82 6.09 9.99
CA ALA A 44 -1.61 6.18 9.17
C ALA A 44 -0.61 7.23 9.67
N LYS A 45 -1.07 8.36 10.21
CA LYS A 45 -0.19 9.42 10.73
C LYS A 45 0.58 9.01 11.99
N GLU A 46 0.08 8.05 12.75
CA GLU A 46 0.70 7.55 13.98
C GLU A 46 1.80 6.51 13.68
N VAL A 47 1.92 6.06 12.42
CA VAL A 47 2.95 5.12 12.00
C VAL A 47 4.32 5.81 12.04
N PRO A 48 5.26 5.34 12.87
CA PRO A 48 6.57 5.98 13.01
C PRO A 48 7.38 5.98 11.71
N MET A 49 8.04 7.10 11.41
CA MET A 49 9.00 7.24 10.29
C MET A 49 10.39 6.67 10.65
N CYS A 50 10.41 5.44 11.19
CA CYS A 50 11.63 4.73 11.54
C CYS A 50 11.44 3.21 11.38
N ILE A 51 12.54 2.46 11.36
CA ILE A 51 12.45 1.00 11.45
C ILE A 51 12.01 0.62 12.87
N PRO A 52 10.93 -0.19 13.04
CA PRO A 52 10.57 -0.74 14.34
C PRO A 52 11.71 -1.57 14.93
N ALA A 53 11.88 -1.55 16.26
CA ALA A 53 13.02 -2.19 16.92
C ALA A 53 13.11 -3.69 16.60
N GLU A 54 11.97 -4.36 16.56
CA GLU A 54 11.81 -5.77 16.21
C GLU A 54 12.19 -6.09 14.76
N LYS A 55 12.20 -5.10 13.85
CA LYS A 55 12.56 -5.27 12.43
C LYS A 55 13.94 -4.70 12.07
N GLU A 56 14.71 -4.18 13.04
CA GLU A 56 16.06 -3.65 12.78
C GLU A 56 17.06 -4.72 12.28
N HIS A 57 16.78 -6.01 12.52
CA HIS A 57 17.58 -7.12 12.00
C HIS A 57 17.24 -7.49 10.55
N ILE A 58 16.07 -7.06 10.05
CA ILE A 58 15.57 -7.31 8.70
C ILE A 58 15.95 -6.15 7.78
N TYR A 59 15.78 -4.92 8.26
CA TYR A 59 15.98 -3.72 7.46
C TYR A 59 17.24 -2.96 7.91
N SER A 60 18.15 -2.73 6.97
CA SER A 60 19.37 -1.94 7.22
C SER A 60 19.13 -0.43 7.27
N ARG A 61 18.06 0.05 6.62
CA ARG A 61 17.62 1.46 6.55
C ARG A 61 16.11 1.58 6.40
N PHE A 62 15.56 2.70 6.86
CA PHE A 62 14.15 3.03 6.66
C PHE A 62 13.86 3.35 5.19
N THR A 63 12.69 2.94 4.71
CA THR A 63 12.20 3.19 3.35
C THR A 63 10.68 3.37 3.36
N CYS A 64 10.10 3.95 2.30
CA CYS A 64 8.65 4.03 2.14
C CYS A 64 7.96 2.66 2.20
N ARG A 65 8.65 1.60 1.79
CA ARG A 65 8.20 0.21 1.88
C ARG A 65 8.09 -0.28 3.33
N VAL A 66 9.05 0.07 4.18
CA VAL A 66 8.96 -0.23 5.62
C VAL A 66 7.73 0.47 6.19
N TRP A 67 7.57 1.77 5.92
CA TRP A 67 6.40 2.53 6.37
C TRP A 67 5.07 1.94 5.87
N PHE A 68 5.00 1.57 4.59
CA PHE A 68 3.81 0.93 4.00
C PHE A 68 3.42 -0.33 4.78
N LYS A 69 4.39 -1.21 5.08
CA LYS A 69 4.11 -2.46 5.80
C LYS A 69 3.61 -2.20 7.21
N GLU A 70 4.24 -1.27 7.93
CA GLU A 70 3.77 -0.86 9.26
C GLU A 70 2.36 -0.26 9.22
N ALA A 71 2.06 0.56 8.21
CA ALA A 71 0.74 1.15 8.03
C ALA A 71 -0.33 0.08 7.76
N ILE A 72 -0.06 -0.88 6.89
CA ILE A 72 -0.98 -1.99 6.62
C ILE A 72 -1.15 -2.87 7.86
N GLU A 73 -0.08 -3.21 8.58
CA GLU A 73 -0.19 -3.98 9.82
C GLU A 73 -1.01 -3.24 10.88
N MET A 74 -0.83 -1.91 11.02
CA MET A 74 -1.60 -1.09 11.95
C MET A 74 -3.09 -1.04 11.57
N LEU A 75 -3.40 -0.84 10.29
CA LEU A 75 -4.78 -0.83 9.78
C LEU A 75 -5.43 -2.21 9.86
N ASN A 76 -4.67 -3.28 9.67
CA ASN A 76 -5.15 -4.64 9.87
C ASN A 76 -5.46 -4.88 11.36
N LYS A 77 -4.59 -4.45 12.28
CA LYS A 77 -4.83 -4.59 13.72
C LYS A 77 -6.07 -3.87 14.21
N SER A 78 -6.50 -2.78 13.54
CA SER A 78 -7.76 -2.12 13.90
C SER A 78 -8.99 -2.94 13.53
N GLN A 79 -8.88 -3.88 12.58
CA GLN A 79 -9.97 -4.69 12.04
C GLN A 79 -11.12 -3.84 11.45
N MET A 80 -10.86 -2.58 11.09
CA MET A 80 -11.87 -1.64 10.57
C MET A 80 -11.73 -1.31 9.09
N PHE A 81 -10.51 -1.39 8.53
CA PHE A 81 -10.25 -0.87 7.17
C PHE A 81 -9.62 -1.90 6.24
N VAL A 82 -8.75 -2.75 6.77
CA VAL A 82 -7.93 -3.68 5.99
C VAL A 82 -8.00 -5.05 6.64
N ALA A 83 -8.21 -6.08 5.83
CA ALA A 83 -8.10 -7.47 6.24
C ALA A 83 -6.89 -8.07 5.52
N CYS A 84 -5.72 -7.93 6.12
CA CYS A 84 -4.44 -8.39 5.57
C CYS A 84 -3.64 -9.12 6.66
N PRO A 85 -3.84 -10.45 6.80
CA PRO A 85 -3.15 -11.23 7.83
C PRO A 85 -1.64 -11.38 7.55
N ASN A 86 -1.21 -11.21 6.31
CA ASN A 86 0.19 -11.31 5.92
C ASN A 86 0.57 -10.20 4.93
N VAL A 87 1.23 -9.16 5.45
CA VAL A 87 1.65 -7.99 4.68
C VAL A 87 2.81 -8.30 3.73
N ASP A 88 3.65 -9.29 4.05
CA ASP A 88 4.77 -9.70 3.20
C ASP A 88 4.24 -10.33 1.90
N LEU A 89 3.24 -11.20 2.01
CA LEU A 89 2.58 -11.79 0.84
C LEU A 89 1.87 -10.74 -0.02
N LEU A 90 1.20 -9.75 0.61
CA LEU A 90 0.60 -8.63 -0.12
C LEU A 90 1.66 -7.85 -0.90
N GLU A 91 2.80 -7.55 -0.26
CA GLU A 91 3.91 -6.87 -0.92
C GLU A 91 4.43 -7.66 -2.12
N GLU A 92 4.68 -8.96 -1.96
CA GLU A 92 5.15 -9.84 -3.03
C GLU A 92 4.17 -9.87 -4.21
N GLU A 93 2.86 -10.01 -3.93
CA GLU A 93 1.81 -9.99 -4.94
C GLU A 93 1.78 -8.66 -5.70
N LEU A 94 1.87 -7.52 -5.00
CA LEU A 94 1.89 -6.19 -5.61
C LEU A 94 3.13 -5.99 -6.49
N ILE A 95 4.31 -6.48 -6.06
CA ILE A 95 5.55 -6.41 -6.84
C ILE A 95 5.41 -7.24 -8.12
N GLN A 96 4.91 -8.48 -8.03
CA GLN A 96 4.71 -9.35 -9.19
C GLN A 96 3.74 -8.73 -10.20
N ARG A 97 2.62 -8.20 -9.72
CA ARG A 97 1.63 -7.50 -10.56
C ARG A 97 2.19 -6.23 -11.20
N ALA A 98 2.95 -5.43 -10.44
CA ALA A 98 3.58 -4.23 -10.96
C ALA A 98 4.63 -4.55 -12.04
N HIS A 99 5.42 -5.62 -11.85
CA HIS A 99 6.37 -6.09 -12.86
C HIS A 99 5.65 -6.54 -14.15
N ALA A 100 4.56 -7.31 -14.03
CA ALA A 100 3.77 -7.73 -15.17
C ALA A 100 3.17 -6.52 -15.92
N ALA A 101 2.60 -5.55 -15.19
CA ALA A 101 2.07 -4.31 -15.76
C ALA A 101 3.15 -3.47 -16.46
N ALA A 102 4.34 -3.37 -15.88
CA ALA A 102 5.48 -2.65 -16.47
C ALA A 102 5.96 -3.31 -17.78
N MET A 103 6.02 -4.65 -17.83
CA MET A 103 6.37 -5.38 -19.05
C MET A 103 5.36 -5.13 -20.17
N LEU A 104 4.06 -5.10 -19.85
CA LEU A 104 3.00 -4.77 -20.82
C LEU A 104 3.12 -3.32 -21.32
N LYS A 105 3.43 -2.37 -20.44
CA LYS A 105 3.66 -0.96 -20.80
C LYS A 105 4.85 -0.79 -21.75
N ASN A 106 5.94 -1.54 -21.53
CA ASN A 106 7.14 -1.48 -22.36
C ASN A 106 7.00 -2.23 -23.70
N GLY A 107 6.13 -3.25 -23.77
CA GLY A 107 5.86 -4.03 -24.99
C GLY A 107 4.81 -3.45 -25.93
N THR A 108 3.97 -2.51 -25.46
CA THR A 108 2.75 -2.09 -26.18
C THR A 108 2.67 -0.56 -26.27
N ARG A 109 2.82 -0.01 -27.48
CA ARG A 109 2.87 1.44 -27.76
C ARG A 109 1.53 2.18 -27.65
N ASN A 110 0.46 1.52 -27.22
CA ASN A 110 -0.86 2.10 -27.02
C ASN A 110 -1.68 1.09 -26.23
N PHE A 111 -2.08 1.35 -24.98
CA PHE A 111 -3.34 0.82 -24.46
C PHE A 111 -3.86 1.64 -23.28
N ASN A 112 -5.16 1.92 -23.36
CA ASN A 112 -6.01 2.41 -22.29
C ASN A 112 -5.99 1.44 -21.11
N TYR A 113 -5.96 2.00 -19.91
CA TYR A 113 -6.05 1.34 -18.60
C TYR A 113 -6.71 -0.05 -18.63
N VAL A 114 -5.89 -1.10 -18.43
CA VAL A 114 -6.42 -2.39 -18.00
C VAL A 114 -6.75 -2.27 -16.52
N ALA A 115 -7.91 -1.69 -16.22
CA ALA A 115 -8.54 -1.90 -14.93
C ALA A 115 -8.85 -3.40 -14.86
N TYR A 116 -8.04 -4.16 -14.12
CA TYR A 116 -8.43 -5.51 -13.74
C TYR A 116 -9.71 -5.38 -12.93
N LYS A 117 -10.84 -5.67 -13.60
CA LYS A 117 -12.14 -5.81 -12.96
C LYS A 117 -12.00 -6.94 -11.95
N THR A 118 -11.75 -6.60 -10.69
CA THR A 118 -11.88 -7.53 -9.59
C THR A 118 -13.37 -7.81 -9.44
N GLU A 119 -13.87 -8.81 -10.18
CA GLU A 119 -15.13 -9.45 -9.83
C GLU A 119 -14.98 -9.92 -8.38
N ARG A 120 -15.97 -9.57 -7.54
CA ARG A 120 -16.04 -9.85 -6.10
C ARG A 120 -15.14 -11.03 -5.73
N ALA A 121 -14.04 -10.75 -5.03
CA ALA A 121 -13.39 -11.75 -4.20
C ALA A 121 -14.37 -12.03 -3.04
N CYS A 122 -15.37 -12.86 -3.32
CA CYS A 122 -16.21 -13.46 -2.31
C CYS A 122 -15.27 -14.26 -1.39
N ALA A 123 -15.30 -13.92 -0.10
CA ALA A 123 -14.72 -14.67 1.00
C ALA A 123 -13.20 -14.88 0.96
N TRP A 124 -12.48 -14.02 1.69
CA TRP A 124 -11.36 -14.54 2.48
C TRP A 124 -11.97 -15.06 3.79
N PRO A 125 -11.91 -16.37 4.08
CA PRO A 125 -12.34 -16.95 5.35
C PRO A 125 -11.44 -16.55 6.52
#